data_AF-A0AAX7SKP4-F1
#
_entry.id   AF-A0AAX7SKP4-F1
#
_cell.length_a   1.000
_cell.length_b   1.000
_cell.length_c   1.000
_cell.angle_alpha   90.00
_cell.angle_beta   90.00
_cell.angle_gamma   90.00
#
_symmetry.space_group_name_H-M   'P 1'
#
loop_
_entity.id
_entity.type
_entity.pdbx_description
1 polymer ?
#
loop_
_entity_poly.entity_id
_entity_poly.type
_entity_poly.pdbx_seq_one_letter_code
_entity_poly.pdbx_strand_id
1 'polypeptide(L)' 'MSGSNVWSRTREKMRLFPELFAQCANEVMYGKCVAATTTGTQELRKDLCAKEFEALKICFTNAAKKRAR' A
#
# COMPACT_ATOMS: atom_id res chain seq x y z
N MET A 1 -9.27 -16.09 -23.59
CA MET A 1 -8.66 -14.76 -23.35
C MET A 1 -7.16 -14.96 -23.19
N SER A 2 -6.32 -14.36 -24.04
CA SER A 2 -4.86 -14.53 -23.99
C SER A 2 -4.28 -13.90 -22.72
N GLY A 3 -3.58 -14.69 -21.90
CA GLY A 3 -2.96 -14.25 -20.63
C GLY A 3 -1.88 -13.17 -20.80
N SER A 4 -1.33 -13.01 -22.00
CA SER A 4 -0.34 -11.97 -22.32
C SER A 4 -0.87 -10.55 -22.08
N ASN A 5 -2.14 -10.32 -22.40
CA ASN A 5 -2.80 -9.02 -22.24
C ASN A 5 -3.11 -8.68 -20.77
N VAL A 6 -3.26 -9.69 -19.92
CA VAL A 6 -3.49 -9.50 -18.48
C VAL A 6 -2.16 -9.17 -17.79
N TRP A 7 -1.09 -9.87 -18.17
CA TRP A 7 0.25 -9.67 -17.61
C TRP A 7 0.81 -8.27 -17.89
N SER A 8 0.65 -7.76 -19.12
CA SER A 8 1.11 -6.42 -19.50
C SER A 8 0.37 -5.32 -18.74
N ARG A 9 -0.97 -5.42 -18.64
CA ARG A 9 -1.80 -4.47 -17.88
C ARG A 9 -1.49 -4.45 -16.39
N THR A 10 -1.30 -5.62 -15.77
CA THR A 10 -0.95 -5.72 -14.35
C THR A 10 0.43 -5.13 -14.08
N ARG A 11 1.41 -5.41 -14.95
CA ARG A 11 2.75 -4.84 -14.84
C ARG A 11 2.73 -3.32 -14.94
N GLU A 12 1.92 -2.76 -15.84
CA GLU A 12 1.79 -1.31 -15.97
C GLU A 12 1.19 -0.68 -14.71
N LYS A 13 0.16 -1.30 -14.12
CA LYS A 13 -0.37 -0.86 -12.83
C LYS A 13 0.67 -0.90 -11.70
N MET A 14 1.52 -1.93 -11.67
CA MET A 14 2.59 -2.04 -10.69
C MET A 14 3.65 -0.95 -10.86
N ARG A 15 3.93 -0.50 -12.08
CA ARG A 15 4.84 0.64 -12.32
C ARG A 15 4.34 1.95 -11.74
N LEU A 16 3.03 2.14 -11.70
CA LEU A 16 2.39 3.34 -11.14
C LEU A 16 2.32 3.31 -9.61
N PHE A 17 2.54 2.15 -8.99
CA PHE A 17 2.41 1.97 -7.55
C PHE A 17 3.26 2.97 -6.74
N PRO A 18 4.57 3.16 -7.00
CA PRO A 18 5.39 4.07 -6.20
C PRO A 18 4.89 5.53 -6.27
N GLU A 19 4.47 5.99 -7.45
CA GLU A 19 3.96 7.36 -7.66
C GLU A 19 2.65 7.58 -6.89
N LEU A 20 1.71 6.63 -6.96
CA LEU A 20 0.44 6.69 -6.23
C LEU A 20 0.66 6.56 -4.72
N PHE A 21 1.61 5.73 -4.30
CA PHE A 21 1.94 5.51 -2.90
C PHE A 21 2.61 6.75 -2.28
N ALA A 22 3.45 7.46 -3.03
CA ALA A 22 4.11 8.68 -2.56
C ALA A 22 3.11 9.80 -2.19
N GLN A 23 1.91 9.83 -2.79
CA GLN A 23 0.86 10.79 -2.42
C GLN A 23 0.33 10.58 -1.00
N CYS A 24 0.59 9.41 -0.41
CA CYS A 24 0.19 9.02 0.93
C CYS A 24 1.34 9.10 1.94
N ALA A 25 2.41 9.84 1.64
CA ALA A 25 3.58 9.97 2.53
C ALA A 25 3.23 10.47 3.94
N ASN A 26 2.13 11.20 4.11
CA ASN A 26 1.64 11.66 5.42
C ASN A 26 1.15 10.51 6.31
N GLU A 27 0.83 9.34 5.75
CA GLU A 27 0.39 8.14 6.46
C GLU A 27 1.57 7.30 7.00
N VAL A 28 2.68 7.96 7.36
CA VAL A 28 3.88 7.36 7.96
C VAL A 28 3.61 6.60 9.27
N MET A 29 2.42 6.76 9.85
CA MET A 29 2.02 6.11 11.09
C MET A 29 2.00 4.58 10.98
N TYR A 30 1.64 4.02 9.82
CA TYR A 30 1.66 2.57 9.63
C TYR A 30 3.08 2.00 9.75
N GLY A 31 4.04 2.61 9.05
CA GLY A 31 5.45 2.21 9.12
C GLY A 31 6.02 2.36 10.53
N LYS A 32 5.64 3.42 11.26
CA LYS A 32 6.04 3.61 12.66
C LYS A 32 5.48 2.53 13.58
N CYS A 33 4.21 2.16 13.44
CA CYS A 33 3.61 1.09 14.22
C CYS A 33 4.29 -0.26 13.96
N VAL A 34 4.53 -0.60 12.68
CA VAL A 34 5.24 -1.83 12.31
C VAL A 34 6.64 -1.83 12.91
N ALA A 35 7.42 -0.76 12.70
CA ALA A 35 8.78 -0.68 13.22
C ALA A 35 8.84 -0.82 14.76
N ALA A 36 7.89 -0.22 15.49
CA ALA A 36 7.82 -0.33 16.94
C ALA A 36 7.45 -1.76 17.39
N THR A 37 6.56 -2.44 16.67
CA THR A 37 6.04 -3.78 17.03
C THR A 37 6.93 -4.93 16.58
N THR A 38 7.84 -4.70 15.63
CA THR A 38 8.82 -5.69 15.16
C THR A 38 10.23 -5.43 15.70
N THR A 39 10.35 -4.76 16.85
CA THR A 39 11.66 -4.50 17.44
C THR A 39 12.27 -5.81 17.95
N GLY A 40 13.50 -6.11 17.52
CA GLY A 40 14.20 -7.35 17.89
C GLY A 40 13.72 -8.56 17.08
N THR A 41 13.33 -9.64 17.75
CA THR A 41 12.84 -10.89 17.14
C THR A 41 11.31 -11.02 17.18
N GLN A 42 10.61 -9.96 17.58
CA GLN A 42 9.16 -9.97 17.68
C GLN A 42 8.51 -9.96 16.29
N GLU A 43 7.66 -10.95 16.05
CA GLU A 43 6.86 -11.00 14.82
C GLU A 43 5.64 -10.10 14.91
N LEU A 44 5.32 -9.45 13.79
CA LEU A 44 4.10 -8.68 13.64
C LEU A 44 2.90 -9.62 13.68
N ARG A 45 2.07 -9.51 14.72
CA ARG A 45 0.78 -10.21 14.77
C ARG A 45 -0.26 -9.46 13.94
N LYS A 46 -1.20 -10.24 13.39
CA LYS A 46 -2.32 -9.71 12.62
C LYS A 46 -3.07 -8.65 13.43
N ASP A 47 -3.49 -7.60 12.73
CA ASP A 47 -4.35 -6.52 13.23
C ASP A 47 -3.71 -5.57 14.28
N LEU A 48 -2.45 -5.76 14.68
CA LEU A 48 -1.76 -4.86 15.62
C LEU A 48 -1.66 -3.42 15.13
N CYS A 49 -1.44 -3.22 13.83
CA CYS A 49 -1.37 -1.90 13.18
C CYS A 49 -2.55 -1.66 12.23
N ALA A 50 -3.69 -2.30 12.48
CA ALA A 50 -4.85 -2.28 11.57
C ALA A 50 -5.39 -0.87 11.33
N LYS A 51 -5.40 -0.02 12.37
CA LYS A 51 -5.92 1.34 12.29
C LYS A 51 -5.08 2.21 11.36
N GLU A 52 -3.76 2.15 11.53
CA GLU A 52 -2.80 2.88 10.70
C GLU A 52 -2.79 2.34 9.27
N PHE A 53 -2.91 1.01 9.12
CA PHE A 53 -3.04 0.39 7.82
C PHE A 53 -4.31 0.83 7.09
N GLU A 54 -5.44 0.95 7.79
CA GLU A 54 -6.70 1.39 7.18
C GLU A 54 -6.60 2.82 6.66
N ALA A 55 -5.96 3.73 7.41
CA ALA A 55 -5.73 5.10 6.97
C ALA A 55 -4.88 5.16 5.68
N LEU A 56 -3.76 4.41 5.66
CA LEU A 56 -2.91 4.27 4.48
C LEU A 56 -3.68 3.68 3.29
N LYS A 57 -4.47 2.63 3.52
CA LYS A 57 -5.29 1.96 2.49
C LYS A 57 -6.33 2.90 1.89
N ILE A 58 -7.00 3.70 2.71
CA ILE A 58 -7.98 4.70 2.28
C ILE A 58 -7.29 5.74 1.38
N CYS A 59 -6.16 6.29 1.83
CA CYS A 59 -5.41 7.26 1.03
C CYS A 59 -5.02 6.69 -0.34
N PHE A 60 -4.40 5.51 -0.36
CA PHE A 60 -3.90 4.90 -1.60
C PHE A 60 -5.03 4.55 -2.57
N THR A 61 -6.14 4.03 -2.04
CA THR A 61 -7.34 3.72 -2.85
C THR A 61 -7.92 4.99 -3.48
N ASN A 62 -7.93 6.10 -2.74
CA ASN A 62 -8.39 7.39 -3.26
C ASN A 62 -7.44 7.95 -4.32
N ALA A 63 -6.13 7.86 -4.13
CA ALA A 63 -5.13 8.25 -5.13
C ALA A 63 -5.29 7.44 -6.43
N ALA A 64 -5.45 6.11 -6.31
CA ALA A 64 -5.71 5.24 -7.45
C ALA A 64 -7.01 5.59 -8.19
N LYS A 65 -8.10 5.86 -7.46
CA LYS A 65 -9.38 6.30 -8.04
C LYS A 65 -9.27 7.63 -8.77
N LYS A 66 -8.50 8.58 -8.26
CA LYS A 66 -8.26 9.88 -8.91
C LYS A 66 -7.54 9.72 -10.24
N ARG A 67 -6.57 8.81 -10.34
CA ARG A 67 -5.80 8.55 -11.56
C ARG A 67 -6.56 7.73 -12.61
N ALA A 68 -7.55 6.95 -12.19
CA ALA A 68 -8.38 6.12 -13.08
C ALA A 68 -9.54 6.90 -13.73
N ARG A 69 -9.77 8.16 -13.31
CA ARG A 69 -10.66 9.11 -13.98
C ARG A 69 -9.90 9.80 -15.11
#